data_AF-A0A0X8P1K1-F1
#
_entry.id   AF-A0A0X8P1K1-F1
#
_cell.length_a   1.000
_cell.length_b   1.000
_cell.length_c   1.000
_cell.angle_alpha   90.00
_cell.angle_beta   90.00
_cell.angle_gamma   90.00
#
_symmetry.space_group_name_H-M   'P 1'
#
loop_
_entity.id
_entity.type
_entity.pdbx_description
1 polymer ?
#
loop_
_entity_poly.entity_id
_entity_poly.type
_entity_poly.pdbx_seq_one_letter_code
_entity_poly.pdbx_strand_id
1 'polypeptide(L)'
;MTFLPYLVIASYASIHLLEYLSYYARVAGRVAGKPVTGYAIQNATTTVTRFFYLALMPLLGFMVDRQVPISLYMKMGLGALICAALLSLAARSMRHVWIRLLANFVLRRAGQPTLSAAEIHAQLDVPTHLKLRRIVVLAAAVFLCYSLGVLLSYFFALVFHDYRSTISQLSGIINGAATVLLTFVLEPRVARIVDDHATADVYHAIQAMLTGRLIAVGLIAPVLFFGISNAFA
;
A
#
# COMPACT_ATOMS: atom_id res chain seq x y z
N MET A 1 -9.69 -6.14 -25.97
CA MET A 1 -8.26 -5.85 -25.68
C MET A 1 -8.06 -4.47 -25.09
N THR A 2 -8.74 -3.44 -25.56
CA THR A 2 -8.62 -2.05 -25.06
C THR A 2 -9.02 -1.86 -23.59
N PHE A 3 -9.97 -2.64 -23.07
CA PHE A 3 -10.42 -2.52 -21.67
C PHE A 3 -9.44 -3.13 -20.63
N LEU A 4 -8.65 -4.12 -21.04
CA LEU A 4 -7.85 -4.94 -20.14
C LEU A 4 -6.77 -4.14 -19.36
N PRO A 5 -6.00 -3.23 -20.00
CA PRO A 5 -5.06 -2.38 -19.28
C PRO A 5 -5.71 -1.50 -18.21
N TYR A 6 -6.93 -0.99 -18.47
CA TYR A 6 -7.65 -0.17 -17.50
C TYR A 6 -8.08 -0.97 -16.28
N LEU A 7 -8.46 -2.24 -16.48
CA LEU A 7 -8.80 -3.14 -15.37
C LEU A 7 -7.56 -3.43 -14.51
N VAL A 8 -6.39 -3.66 -15.13
CA VAL A 8 -5.12 -3.81 -14.41
C VAL A 8 -4.79 -2.56 -13.59
N ILE A 9 -4.89 -1.37 -14.20
CA ILE A 9 -4.65 -0.09 -13.51
C ILE A 9 -5.61 0.07 -12.34
N ALA A 10 -6.90 -0.19 -12.54
CA ALA A 10 -7.92 -0.06 -11.51
C ALA A 10 -7.69 -1.05 -10.35
N SER A 11 -7.41 -2.32 -10.63
CA SER A 11 -7.13 -3.33 -9.61
C SER A 11 -5.88 -2.98 -8.82
N TYR A 12 -4.78 -2.64 -9.50
CA TYR A 12 -3.52 -2.26 -8.86
C TYR A 12 -3.67 -1.01 -7.98
N ALA A 13 -4.31 0.05 -8.50
CA ALA A 13 -4.52 1.28 -7.76
C ALA A 13 -5.46 1.06 -6.56
N SER A 14 -6.48 0.21 -6.70
CA SER A 14 -7.40 -0.14 -5.60
C SER A 14 -6.69 -0.89 -4.47
N ILE A 15 -5.81 -1.85 -4.80
CA ILE A 15 -4.96 -2.54 -3.80
C ILE A 15 -4.17 -1.51 -3.01
N HIS A 16 -3.45 -0.62 -3.72
CA HIS A 16 -2.59 0.34 -3.07
C HIS A 16 -3.35 1.34 -2.20
N LEU A 17 -4.52 1.80 -2.66
CA LEU A 17 -5.40 2.70 -1.92
C LEU A 17 -5.94 2.05 -0.65
N LEU A 18 -6.51 0.85 -0.76
CA LEU A 18 -7.13 0.15 0.36
C LEU A 18 -6.09 -0.19 1.43
N GLU A 19 -4.91 -0.65 1.05
CA GLU A 19 -3.81 -0.87 2.00
C GLU A 19 -3.30 0.42 2.62
N TYR A 20 -3.22 1.52 1.87
CA TYR A 20 -2.82 2.81 2.43
C TYR A 20 -3.81 3.29 3.50
N LEU A 21 -5.11 3.22 3.19
CA LEU A 21 -6.20 3.61 4.09
C LEU A 21 -6.33 2.67 5.30
N SER A 22 -5.99 1.39 5.16
CA SER A 22 -6.14 0.41 6.25
C SER A 22 -5.25 0.72 7.46
N TYR A 23 -4.05 1.28 7.24
CA TYR A 23 -3.15 1.63 8.34
C TYR A 23 -3.69 2.73 9.26
N TYR A 24 -4.57 3.59 8.77
CA TYR A 24 -5.26 4.56 9.61
C TYR A 24 -6.21 3.93 10.63
N ALA A 25 -6.62 2.68 10.43
CA ALA A 25 -7.37 1.93 11.43
C ALA A 25 -6.57 1.72 12.72
N ARG A 26 -5.24 1.61 12.66
CA ARG A 26 -4.40 1.55 13.88
C ARG A 26 -4.45 2.85 14.68
N VAL A 27 -4.38 3.98 13.99
CA VAL A 27 -4.50 5.31 14.63
C VAL A 27 -5.90 5.47 15.23
N ALA A 28 -6.94 5.17 14.45
CA ALA A 28 -8.33 5.24 14.90
C ALA A 28 -8.60 4.34 16.12
N GLY A 29 -8.07 3.10 16.12
CA GLY A 29 -8.16 2.19 17.26
C GLY A 29 -7.47 2.75 18.50
N ARG A 30 -6.30 3.38 18.36
CA ARG A 30 -5.59 4.01 19.48
C ARG A 30 -6.35 5.22 20.03
N VAL A 31 -6.88 6.08 19.15
CA VAL A 31 -7.74 7.23 19.49
C VAL A 31 -8.97 6.76 20.29
N ALA A 32 -9.60 5.66 19.86
CA ALA A 32 -10.77 5.10 20.51
C ALA A 32 -10.45 4.25 21.76
N GLY A 33 -9.19 4.16 22.20
CA GLY A 33 -8.79 3.32 23.33
C GLY A 33 -8.97 1.81 23.09
N LYS A 34 -9.05 1.38 21.83
CA LYS A 34 -9.27 -0.01 21.37
C LYS A 34 -8.24 -0.41 20.30
N PRO A 35 -6.93 -0.46 20.63
CA PRO A 35 -5.87 -0.72 19.64
C PRO A 35 -6.02 -2.07 18.93
N VAL A 36 -6.46 -3.11 19.64
CA VAL A 36 -6.73 -4.45 19.08
C VAL A 36 -7.82 -4.39 18.01
N THR A 37 -8.91 -3.64 18.24
CA THR A 37 -9.98 -3.44 17.25
C THR A 37 -9.46 -2.70 16.02
N GLY A 38 -8.62 -1.68 16.21
CA GLY A 38 -7.97 -0.98 15.09
C GLY A 38 -7.12 -1.91 14.23
N TYR A 39 -6.35 -2.80 14.87
CA TYR A 39 -5.57 -3.83 14.16
C TYR A 39 -6.45 -4.84 13.42
N ALA A 40 -7.56 -5.29 14.02
CA ALA A 40 -8.51 -6.17 13.37
C ALA A 40 -9.14 -5.52 12.11
N ILE A 41 -9.51 -4.25 12.17
CA ILE A 41 -10.04 -3.50 11.01
C ILE A 41 -8.98 -3.37 9.91
N GLN A 42 -7.73 -3.09 10.26
CA GLN A 42 -6.62 -3.07 9.30
C GLN A 42 -6.52 -4.42 8.57
N ASN A 43 -6.46 -5.53 9.32
CA ASN A 43 -6.31 -6.87 8.77
C ASN A 43 -7.52 -7.31 7.93
N ALA A 44 -8.73 -6.93 8.33
CA ALA A 44 -9.94 -7.17 7.54
C ALA A 44 -9.85 -6.44 6.19
N THR A 45 -9.41 -5.18 6.19
CA THR A 45 -9.25 -4.37 4.98
C THR A 45 -8.16 -4.95 4.06
N THR A 46 -7.01 -5.36 4.60
CA THR A 46 -5.96 -6.02 3.80
C THR A 46 -6.35 -7.41 3.32
N THR A 47 -7.30 -8.07 3.98
CA THR A 47 -7.87 -9.33 3.47
C THR A 47 -8.74 -9.06 2.24
N VAL A 48 -9.48 -7.94 2.22
CA VAL A 48 -10.25 -7.52 1.04
C VAL A 48 -9.33 -7.24 -0.15
N THR A 49 -8.13 -6.68 0.05
CA THR A 49 -7.19 -6.42 -1.06
C THR A 49 -6.73 -7.69 -1.77
N ARG A 50 -6.78 -8.85 -1.10
CA ARG A 50 -6.46 -10.14 -1.71
C ARG A 50 -7.40 -10.49 -2.86
N PHE A 51 -8.68 -10.08 -2.82
CA PHE A 51 -9.60 -10.27 -3.96
C PHE A 51 -9.12 -9.53 -5.21
N PHE A 52 -8.63 -8.30 -5.04
CA PHE A 52 -8.08 -7.52 -6.15
C PHE A 52 -6.77 -8.12 -6.68
N TYR A 53 -5.94 -8.68 -5.81
CA TYR A 53 -4.74 -9.44 -6.22
C TYR A 53 -5.09 -10.69 -7.03
N LEU A 54 -6.10 -11.45 -6.58
CA LEU A 54 -6.59 -12.63 -7.29
C LEU A 54 -7.15 -12.28 -8.67
N ALA A 55 -7.74 -11.10 -8.85
CA ALA A 55 -8.13 -10.59 -10.16
C ALA A 55 -6.93 -10.11 -10.99
N LEU A 56 -5.98 -9.40 -10.39
CA LEU A 56 -4.85 -8.77 -11.08
C LEU A 56 -3.93 -9.79 -11.77
N MET A 57 -3.60 -10.90 -11.10
CA MET A 57 -2.62 -11.87 -11.60
C MET A 57 -3.06 -12.55 -12.91
N PRO A 58 -4.28 -13.11 -13.02
CA PRO A 58 -4.78 -13.65 -14.28
C PRO A 58 -4.86 -12.61 -15.40
N LEU A 59 -5.18 -11.35 -15.08
CA LEU A 59 -5.25 -10.28 -16.08
C LEU A 59 -3.87 -10.01 -16.68
N LEU A 60 -2.84 -9.90 -15.84
CA LEU A 60 -1.46 -9.74 -16.30
C LEU A 60 -0.97 -10.98 -17.07
N GLY A 61 -1.27 -12.19 -16.57
CA GLY A 61 -0.91 -13.44 -17.25
C GLY A 61 -1.52 -13.54 -18.64
N PHE A 62 -2.81 -13.20 -18.76
CA PHE A 62 -3.50 -13.17 -20.04
C PHE A 62 -2.91 -12.13 -21.01
N MET A 63 -2.43 -10.99 -20.52
CA MET A 63 -1.71 -10.01 -21.36
C MET A 63 -0.40 -10.59 -21.89
N VAL A 64 0.34 -11.30 -21.04
CA VAL A 64 1.59 -11.96 -21.44
C VAL A 64 1.31 -13.05 -22.47
N ASP A 65 0.32 -13.92 -22.25
CA ASP A 65 -0.07 -14.98 -23.18
C ASP A 65 -0.53 -14.45 -24.54
N ARG A 66 -1.16 -13.28 -24.56
CA ARG A 66 -1.56 -12.58 -25.79
C ARG A 66 -0.43 -11.79 -26.46
N GLN A 67 0.77 -11.78 -25.87
CA GLN A 67 1.95 -11.06 -26.37
C GLN A 67 1.59 -9.60 -26.73
N VAL A 68 0.95 -8.91 -25.80
CA VAL A 68 0.61 -7.49 -26.00
C VAL A 68 1.85 -6.68 -26.35
N PRO A 69 1.73 -5.58 -27.12
CA PRO A 69 2.89 -4.75 -27.44
C PRO A 69 3.59 -4.26 -26.16
N ILE A 70 4.92 -4.32 -26.12
CA ILE A 70 5.73 -3.89 -24.98
C ILE A 70 5.39 -2.44 -24.59
N SER A 71 5.22 -1.57 -25.59
CA SER A 71 4.83 -0.17 -25.39
C SER A 71 3.47 -0.01 -24.69
N LEU A 72 2.51 -0.91 -24.94
CA LEU A 72 1.22 -0.92 -24.26
C LEU A 72 1.37 -1.36 -22.80
N TYR A 73 2.16 -2.41 -22.55
CA TYR A 73 2.43 -2.89 -21.20
C TYR A 73 3.15 -1.82 -20.36
N MET A 74 4.14 -1.14 -20.93
CA MET A 74 4.86 -0.06 -20.25
C MET A 74 3.95 1.10 -19.87
N LYS A 75 3.09 1.57 -20.80
CA LYS A 75 2.11 2.62 -20.53
C LYS A 75 1.13 2.21 -19.43
N MET A 76 0.67 0.96 -19.46
CA MET A 76 -0.20 0.40 -18.43
C MET A 76 0.48 0.35 -17.06
N GLY A 77 1.70 -0.19 -16.98
CA GLY A 77 2.45 -0.31 -15.71
C GLY A 77 2.74 1.05 -15.09
N LEU A 78 3.14 2.03 -15.89
CA LEU A 78 3.30 3.42 -15.44
C LEU A 78 1.98 4.04 -15.01
N GLY A 79 0.91 3.84 -15.79
CA GLY A 79 -0.43 4.28 -15.44
C GLY A 79 -0.91 3.71 -14.11
N ALA A 80 -0.61 2.44 -13.83
CA ALA A 80 -0.94 1.77 -12.58
C ALA A 80 -0.21 2.39 -11.39
N LEU A 81 1.11 2.61 -11.52
CA LEU A 81 1.93 3.25 -10.49
C LEU A 81 1.51 4.70 -10.23
N ILE A 82 1.30 5.50 -11.27
CA ILE A 82 0.87 6.90 -11.16
C ILE A 82 -0.52 6.97 -10.52
N CYS A 83 -1.47 6.15 -10.97
CA CYS A 83 -2.82 6.12 -10.39
C CYS A 83 -2.78 5.70 -8.91
N ALA A 84 -2.01 4.67 -8.56
CA ALA A 84 -1.79 4.27 -7.17
C ALA A 84 -1.20 5.40 -6.31
N ALA A 85 -0.24 6.15 -6.85
CA ALA A 85 0.37 7.29 -6.18
C ALA A 85 -0.63 8.44 -5.96
N LEU A 86 -1.40 8.81 -6.99
CA LEU A 86 -2.41 9.85 -6.91
C LEU A 86 -3.51 9.51 -5.90
N LEU A 87 -4.01 8.27 -5.91
CA LEU A 87 -5.00 7.81 -4.92
C LEU A 87 -4.42 7.79 -3.50
N SER A 88 -3.16 7.40 -3.34
CA SER A 88 -2.47 7.43 -2.03
C SER A 88 -2.26 8.87 -1.53
N LEU A 89 -1.99 9.82 -2.42
CA LEU A 89 -1.90 11.25 -2.09
C LEU A 89 -3.28 11.82 -1.70
N ALA A 90 -4.34 11.46 -2.43
CA ALA A 90 -5.70 11.82 -2.07
C ALA A 90 -6.07 11.25 -0.68
N ALA A 91 -5.73 9.98 -0.41
CA ALA A 91 -5.92 9.36 0.90
C ALA A 91 -5.12 10.07 2.01
N ARG A 92 -3.90 10.56 1.72
CA ARG A 92 -3.12 11.38 2.66
C ARG A 92 -3.78 12.73 2.95
N SER A 93 -4.34 13.37 1.93
CA SER A 93 -5.07 14.64 2.09
C SER A 93 -6.31 14.44 2.97
N MET A 94 -7.07 13.38 2.72
CA MET A 94 -8.29 13.04 3.46
C MET A 94 -8.07 12.29 4.78
N ARG A 95 -6.81 12.17 5.26
CA ARG A 95 -6.44 11.32 6.41
C ARG A 95 -7.24 11.59 7.67
N HIS A 96 -7.43 12.86 8.03
CA HIS A 96 -8.10 13.26 9.27
C HIS A 96 -9.59 12.91 9.24
N VAL A 97 -10.21 13.08 8.07
CA VAL A 97 -11.60 12.67 7.84
C VAL A 97 -11.73 11.15 7.97
N TRP A 98 -10.82 10.39 7.35
CA TRP A 98 -10.84 8.94 7.39
C TRP A 98 -10.59 8.36 8.78
N ILE A 99 -9.58 8.87 9.51
CA ILE A 99 -9.30 8.47 10.90
C ILE A 99 -10.52 8.75 11.78
N ARG A 100 -11.16 9.92 11.65
CA ARG A 100 -12.36 10.27 12.41
C ARG A 100 -13.52 9.32 12.10
N LEU A 101 -13.75 9.00 10.82
CA LEU A 101 -14.81 8.05 10.43
C LEU A 101 -14.60 6.68 11.08
N LEU A 102 -13.37 6.15 11.02
CA LEU A 102 -13.03 4.87 11.64
C LEU A 102 -13.10 4.92 13.17
N ALA A 103 -12.59 5.99 13.81
CA ALA A 103 -12.63 6.13 15.25
C ALA A 103 -14.07 6.20 15.75
N ASN A 104 -14.93 7.00 15.10
CA ASN A 104 -16.34 7.11 15.44
C ASN A 104 -17.11 5.82 15.17
N PHE A 105 -16.73 5.05 14.16
CA PHE A 105 -17.28 3.70 13.95
C PHE A 105 -16.97 2.77 15.12
N VAL A 106 -15.73 2.78 15.62
CA VAL A 106 -15.31 1.98 16.79
C VAL A 106 -16.02 2.45 18.06
N LEU A 107 -16.05 3.76 18.31
CA LEU A 107 -16.68 4.36 19.50
C LEU A 107 -18.19 4.08 19.55
N ARG A 108 -18.90 4.24 18.42
CA ARG A 108 -20.34 3.93 18.34
C ARG A 108 -20.64 2.49 18.68
N ARG A 109 -19.83 1.54 18.19
CA ARG A 109 -19.99 0.12 18.53
C ARG A 109 -19.68 -0.18 19.99
N ALA A 110 -18.87 0.65 20.64
CA ALA A 110 -18.59 0.55 22.07
C ALA A 110 -19.60 1.31 22.96
N GLY A 111 -20.62 1.98 22.38
CA GLY A 111 -21.57 2.81 23.12
C GLY A 111 -20.96 4.11 23.68
N GLN A 112 -19.83 4.56 23.14
CA GLN A 112 -19.11 5.75 23.59
C GLN A 112 -19.44 6.98 22.73
N PRO A 113 -19.33 8.21 23.29
CA PRO A 113 -19.57 9.44 22.54
C PRO A 113 -18.59 9.56 21.36
N THR A 114 -19.09 10.06 20.23
CA THR A 114 -18.26 10.28 19.04
C THR A 114 -17.41 11.52 19.17
N LEU A 115 -16.23 11.50 18.52
CA LEU A 115 -15.31 12.62 18.47
C LEU A 115 -15.64 13.57 17.30
N SER A 116 -15.52 14.85 17.57
CA SER A 116 -15.55 15.95 16.62
C SER A 116 -14.26 16.03 15.80
N ALA A 117 -14.27 16.83 14.74
CA ALA A 117 -13.06 17.06 13.96
C ALA A 117 -11.97 17.78 14.78
N ALA A 118 -12.33 18.73 15.63
CA ALA A 118 -11.39 19.50 16.44
C ALA A 118 -10.65 18.61 17.46
N GLU A 119 -11.36 17.69 18.12
CA GLU A 119 -10.75 16.75 19.08
C GLU A 119 -9.75 15.81 18.41
N ILE A 120 -10.04 15.33 17.19
CA ILE A 120 -9.11 14.51 16.42
C ILE A 120 -7.84 15.30 16.09
N HIS A 121 -7.97 16.52 15.55
CA HIS A 121 -6.79 17.33 15.22
C HIS A 121 -5.95 17.62 16.47
N ALA A 122 -6.59 17.97 17.59
CA ALA A 122 -5.91 18.22 18.86
C ALA A 122 -5.12 17.01 19.38
N GLN A 123 -5.62 15.79 19.18
CA GLN A 123 -4.92 14.56 19.60
C GLN A 123 -3.80 14.13 18.62
N LEU A 124 -3.93 14.43 17.33
CA LEU A 124 -3.03 13.93 16.29
C LEU A 124 -1.90 14.91 15.96
N ASP A 125 -2.17 16.21 15.93
CA ASP A 125 -1.24 17.22 15.43
C ASP A 125 -0.26 17.73 16.50
N VAL A 126 -0.15 17.03 17.63
CA VAL A 126 0.91 17.26 18.63
C VAL A 126 2.27 16.84 18.06
N PRO A 127 3.33 17.67 18.17
CA PRO A 127 4.66 17.30 17.70
C PRO A 127 5.18 16.03 18.37
N THR A 128 5.84 15.17 17.60
CA THR A 128 6.53 13.98 18.13
C THR A 128 8.03 14.23 18.29
N HIS A 129 8.63 13.57 19.28
CA HIS A 129 10.09 13.53 19.46
C HIS A 129 10.72 12.24 18.89
N LEU A 130 9.91 11.35 18.30
CA LEU A 130 10.39 10.07 17.78
C LEU A 130 11.28 10.25 16.54
N LYS A 131 12.36 9.47 16.47
CA LYS A 131 13.26 9.41 15.31
C LYS A 131 12.70 8.44 14.25
N LEU A 132 11.79 8.95 13.42
CA LEU A 132 11.01 8.13 12.48
C LEU A 132 11.70 7.81 11.15
N ARG A 133 12.90 8.38 10.89
CA ARG A 133 13.64 8.17 9.62
C ARG A 133 13.86 6.69 9.28
N ARG A 134 14.15 5.86 10.29
CA ARG A 134 14.34 4.41 10.10
C ARG A 134 13.07 3.72 9.60
N ILE A 135 11.90 4.14 10.08
CA ILE A 135 10.60 3.62 9.63
C ILE A 135 10.34 4.02 8.19
N VAL A 136 10.61 5.28 7.81
CA VAL A 136 10.45 5.75 6.42
C VAL A 136 11.29 4.91 5.46
N VAL A 137 12.59 4.71 5.77
CA VAL A 137 13.51 3.97 4.90
C VAL A 137 13.11 2.49 4.80
N LEU A 138 12.81 1.86 5.92
CA LEU A 138 12.39 0.46 5.94
C LEU A 138 11.07 0.26 5.17
N ALA A 139 10.10 1.14 5.39
CA ALA A 139 8.83 1.11 4.66
C ALA A 139 9.04 1.33 3.16
N ALA A 140 9.88 2.29 2.77
CA ALA A 140 10.19 2.52 1.36
C ALA A 140 10.80 1.26 0.70
N ALA A 141 11.77 0.62 1.36
CA ALA A 141 12.38 -0.61 0.85
C ALA A 141 11.34 -1.74 0.66
N VAL A 142 10.50 -1.98 1.67
CA VAL A 142 9.47 -3.04 1.61
C VAL A 142 8.43 -2.76 0.52
N PHE A 143 7.89 -1.53 0.48
CA PHE A 143 6.85 -1.19 -0.49
C PHE A 143 7.38 -1.02 -1.91
N LEU A 144 8.68 -0.79 -2.09
CA LEU A 144 9.32 -0.83 -3.40
C LEU A 144 9.24 -2.25 -3.99
N CYS A 145 9.55 -3.27 -3.18
CA CYS A 145 9.42 -4.67 -3.60
C CYS A 145 7.97 -5.03 -3.97
N TYR A 146 7.00 -4.61 -3.16
CA TYR A 146 5.57 -4.84 -3.44
C TYR A 146 5.08 -4.20 -4.73
N SER A 147 5.48 -2.95 -4.96
CA SER A 147 4.99 -2.19 -6.11
C SER A 147 5.64 -2.61 -7.43
N LEU A 148 6.94 -2.87 -7.42
CA LEU A 148 7.69 -3.26 -8.62
C LEU A 148 7.61 -4.75 -8.93
N GLY A 149 7.63 -5.61 -7.91
CA GLY A 149 7.83 -7.05 -8.09
C GLY A 149 6.87 -7.66 -9.10
N VAL A 150 5.57 -7.38 -8.96
CA VAL A 150 4.56 -7.89 -9.88
C VAL A 150 4.72 -7.30 -11.28
N LEU A 151 4.81 -5.97 -11.40
CA LEU A 151 4.85 -5.31 -12.70
C LEU A 151 6.11 -5.69 -13.51
N LEU A 152 7.27 -5.78 -12.87
CA LEU A 152 8.52 -6.17 -13.52
C LEU A 152 8.58 -7.66 -13.86
N SER A 153 8.11 -8.55 -12.98
CA SER A 153 8.06 -9.98 -13.31
C SER A 153 7.20 -10.25 -14.53
N TYR A 154 6.01 -9.63 -14.62
CA TYR A 154 5.16 -9.82 -15.80
C TYR A 154 5.68 -9.07 -17.05
N PHE A 155 6.42 -7.97 -16.88
CA PHE A 155 7.16 -7.34 -17.97
C PHE A 155 8.22 -8.28 -18.54
N PHE A 156 9.06 -8.87 -17.68
CA PHE A 156 10.08 -9.82 -18.15
C PHE A 156 9.48 -11.10 -18.70
N ALA A 157 8.32 -11.54 -18.20
CA ALA A 157 7.60 -12.66 -18.78
C ALA A 157 7.07 -12.36 -20.19
N LEU A 158 6.79 -11.08 -20.49
CA LEU A 158 6.44 -10.62 -21.83
C LEU A 158 7.67 -10.57 -22.77
N VAL A 159 8.81 -10.06 -22.27
CA VAL A 159 10.06 -9.95 -23.05
C VAL A 159 10.67 -11.33 -23.33
N PHE A 160 10.75 -12.20 -22.33
CA PHE A 160 11.31 -13.56 -22.42
C PHE A 160 10.19 -14.60 -22.43
N HIS A 161 9.39 -14.55 -23.48
CA HIS A 161 8.11 -15.28 -23.56
C HIS A 161 8.22 -16.80 -23.41
N ASP A 162 9.35 -17.40 -23.82
CA ASP A 162 9.61 -18.84 -23.68
C ASP A 162 9.60 -19.30 -22.21
N TYR A 163 10.00 -18.42 -21.29
CA TYR A 163 10.07 -18.69 -19.85
C TYR A 163 8.96 -17.99 -19.06
N ARG A 164 7.90 -17.50 -19.73
CA ARG A 164 6.86 -16.64 -19.14
C ARG A 164 6.23 -17.18 -17.85
N SER A 165 6.01 -18.49 -17.78
CA SER A 165 5.40 -19.12 -16.59
C SER A 165 6.36 -19.06 -15.40
N THR A 166 7.62 -19.42 -15.60
CA THR A 166 8.66 -19.36 -14.56
C THR A 166 8.89 -17.92 -14.11
N ILE A 167 9.02 -16.98 -15.05
CA ILE A 167 9.28 -15.57 -14.73
C ILE A 167 8.07 -14.94 -14.02
N SER A 168 6.84 -15.23 -14.45
CA SER A 168 5.65 -14.70 -13.76
C SER A 168 5.52 -15.25 -12.33
N GLN A 169 5.93 -16.50 -12.07
CA GLN A 169 5.98 -17.07 -10.72
C GLN A 169 7.00 -16.38 -9.79
N LEU A 170 8.08 -15.79 -10.33
CA LEU A 170 9.02 -14.98 -9.52
C LEU A 170 8.33 -13.80 -8.84
N SER A 171 7.22 -13.30 -9.39
CA SER A 171 6.42 -12.25 -8.71
C SER A 171 5.92 -12.70 -7.35
N GLY A 172 5.53 -13.98 -7.22
CA GLY A 172 5.10 -14.59 -5.97
C GLY A 172 6.23 -14.68 -4.95
N ILE A 173 7.45 -15.00 -5.41
CA ILE A 173 8.64 -15.04 -4.55
C ILE A 173 8.98 -13.64 -4.04
N ILE A 174 9.02 -12.63 -4.92
CA ILE A 174 9.34 -11.24 -4.54
C ILE A 174 8.29 -10.70 -3.57
N ASN A 175 7.01 -10.94 -3.83
CA ASN A 175 5.92 -10.50 -2.97
C ASN A 175 5.92 -11.25 -1.62
N GLY A 176 6.19 -12.55 -1.62
CA GLY A 176 6.36 -13.34 -0.41
C GLY A 176 7.50 -12.81 0.47
N ALA A 177 8.66 -12.51 -0.12
CA ALA A 177 9.78 -11.92 0.60
C ALA A 177 9.43 -10.52 1.16
N ALA A 178 8.75 -9.68 0.37
CA ALA A 178 8.28 -8.37 0.83
C ALA A 178 7.30 -8.50 2.01
N THR A 179 6.44 -9.51 1.98
CA THR A 179 5.49 -9.82 3.07
C THR A 179 6.18 -10.28 4.32
N VAL A 180 7.20 -11.13 4.21
CA VAL A 180 8.01 -11.53 5.37
C VAL A 180 8.69 -10.31 5.99
N LEU A 181 9.28 -9.42 5.19
CA LEU A 181 9.88 -8.19 5.70
C LEU A 181 8.83 -7.26 6.33
N LEU A 182 7.66 -7.11 5.72
CA LEU A 182 6.57 -6.33 6.29
C LEU A 182 6.18 -6.87 7.67
N THR A 183 5.84 -8.15 7.75
CA THR A 183 5.25 -8.77 8.95
C THR A 183 6.24 -9.06 10.07
N PHE A 184 7.47 -9.45 9.76
CA PHE A 184 8.47 -9.77 10.79
C PHE A 184 9.33 -8.57 11.19
N VAL A 185 9.39 -7.52 10.37
CA VAL A 185 10.35 -6.42 10.57
C VAL A 185 9.67 -5.08 10.76
N LEU A 186 8.74 -4.70 9.86
CA LEU A 186 8.10 -3.38 9.92
C LEU A 186 6.91 -3.35 10.89
N GLU A 187 6.00 -4.33 10.80
CA GLU A 187 4.80 -4.40 11.62
C GLU A 187 5.08 -4.48 13.12
N PRO A 188 6.06 -5.27 13.62
CA PRO A 188 6.35 -5.36 15.04
C PRO A 188 6.93 -4.05 15.59
N ARG A 189 7.68 -3.29 14.78
CA ARG A 189 8.17 -1.96 15.17
C ARG A 189 7.03 -0.97 15.35
N VAL A 190 6.07 -0.96 14.43
CA VAL A 190 4.89 -0.11 14.53
C VAL A 190 3.99 -0.54 15.69
N ALA A 191 3.82 -1.85 15.90
CA ALA A 191 3.00 -2.39 17.00
C ALA A 191 3.50 -1.94 18.37
N ARG A 192 4.81 -2.01 18.64
CA ARG A 192 5.39 -1.50 19.89
C ARG A 192 5.10 -0.02 20.13
N ILE A 193 5.12 0.80 19.07
CA ILE A 193 4.77 2.23 19.20
C ILE A 193 3.28 2.38 19.54
N VAL A 194 2.40 1.58 18.92
CA VAL A 194 0.96 1.57 19.21
C VAL A 194 0.67 1.23 20.68
N ASP A 195 1.40 0.26 21.23
CA ASP A 195 1.18 -0.23 22.60
C ASP A 195 1.77 0.72 23.66
N ASP A 196 2.98 1.25 23.42
CA ASP A 196 3.75 1.93 24.47
C ASP A 196 3.65 3.47 24.44
N HIS A 197 3.12 4.07 23.36
CA HIS A 197 3.20 5.53 23.16
C HIS A 197 1.84 6.24 23.11
N ALA A 198 1.89 7.57 23.17
CA ALA A 198 0.73 8.45 23.04
C ALA A 198 0.17 8.44 21.61
N THR A 199 -1.10 8.82 21.46
CA THR A 199 -1.82 8.82 20.17
C THR A 199 -1.09 9.60 19.07
N ALA A 200 -0.50 10.75 19.39
CA ALA A 200 0.25 11.56 18.43
C ALA A 200 1.47 10.80 17.87
N ASP A 201 2.25 10.14 18.73
CA ASP A 201 3.40 9.34 18.32
C ASP A 201 3.02 8.18 17.40
N VAL A 202 1.90 7.51 17.72
CA VAL A 202 1.34 6.45 16.87
C VAL A 202 0.97 6.99 15.50
N TYR A 203 0.28 8.14 15.46
CA TYR A 203 -0.08 8.80 14.21
C TYR A 203 1.15 9.17 13.39
N HIS A 204 2.15 9.82 13.98
CA HIS A 204 3.38 10.19 13.26
C HIS A 204 4.16 8.98 12.78
N ALA A 205 4.21 7.89 13.55
CA ALA A 205 4.85 6.65 13.11
C ALA A 205 4.14 6.02 11.90
N ILE A 206 2.81 5.97 11.91
CA ILE A 206 2.02 5.52 10.76
C ILE A 206 2.22 6.47 9.57
N GLN A 207 2.23 7.79 9.78
CA GLN A 207 2.54 8.76 8.72
C GLN A 207 3.94 8.55 8.13
N ALA A 208 4.95 8.30 8.94
CA ALA A 208 6.30 8.04 8.48
C ALA A 208 6.36 6.77 7.60
N MET A 209 5.69 5.70 8.03
CA MET A 209 5.59 4.47 7.25
C MET A 209 4.87 4.70 5.91
N LEU A 210 3.73 5.40 5.93
CA LEU A 210 2.96 5.74 4.73
C LEU A 210 3.70 6.72 3.82
N THR A 211 4.53 7.60 4.39
CA THR A 211 5.44 8.48 3.62
C THR A 211 6.50 7.65 2.91
N GLY A 212 7.10 6.66 3.58
CA GLY A 212 8.01 5.70 2.94
C GLY A 212 7.34 4.95 1.79
N ARG A 213 6.09 4.50 2.00
CA ARG A 213 5.27 3.89 0.94
C ARG A 213 5.06 4.82 -0.25
N LEU A 214 4.70 6.09 -0.02
CA LEU A 214 4.51 7.09 -1.08
C LEU A 214 5.80 7.36 -1.86
N ILE A 215 6.94 7.47 -1.17
CA ILE A 215 8.24 7.64 -1.83
C ILE A 215 8.54 6.44 -2.73
N ALA A 216 8.33 5.23 -2.22
CA ALA A 216 8.57 4.01 -3.00
C ALA A 216 7.63 3.89 -4.20
N VAL A 217 6.32 3.93 -3.99
CA VAL A 217 5.30 3.70 -5.02
C VAL A 217 5.20 4.87 -6.00
N GLY A 218 5.33 6.11 -5.51
CA GLY A 218 5.07 7.32 -6.29
C GLY A 218 6.30 7.94 -6.95
N LEU A 219 7.51 7.68 -6.45
CA LEU A 219 8.74 8.27 -7.00
C LEU A 219 9.71 7.21 -7.50
N ILE A 220 10.11 6.27 -6.63
CA ILE A 220 11.19 5.32 -6.96
C ILE A 220 10.71 4.27 -7.97
N ALA A 221 9.54 3.66 -7.73
CA ALA A 221 9.01 2.60 -8.57
C ALA A 221 8.74 3.05 -10.02
N PRO A 222 8.10 4.19 -10.32
CA PRO A 222 7.90 4.64 -11.71
C PRO A 222 9.22 4.84 -12.45
N VAL A 223 10.22 5.45 -11.79
CA VAL A 223 11.55 5.69 -12.38
C VAL A 223 12.26 4.39 -12.69
N LEU A 224 12.31 3.46 -11.73
CA LEU A 224 12.94 2.16 -11.94
C LEU A 224 12.20 1.31 -12.96
N PHE A 225 10.87 1.28 -12.90
CA PHE A 225 10.04 0.55 -13.87
C PHE A 225 10.28 1.07 -15.29
N PHE A 226 10.21 2.40 -15.50
CA PHE A 226 10.49 2.99 -16.81
C PHE A 226 11.91 2.72 -17.28
N GLY A 227 12.91 2.97 -16.43
CA GLY A 227 14.32 2.80 -16.78
C GLY A 227 14.68 1.37 -17.14
N ILE A 228 14.20 0.40 -16.35
CA ILE A 228 14.41 -1.02 -16.64
C ILE A 228 13.65 -1.41 -17.89
N SER A 229 12.35 -1.09 -18.01
CA SER A 229 11.57 -1.50 -19.16
C SER A 229 12.10 -0.90 -20.46
N ASN A 230 12.57 0.34 -20.47
CA ASN A 230 13.14 0.98 -21.65
C ASN A 230 14.50 0.38 -22.07
N ALA A 231 15.24 -0.23 -21.14
CA ALA A 231 16.51 -0.88 -21.46
C ALA A 231 16.34 -2.27 -22.12
N PHE A 232 15.14 -2.86 -22.02
CA PHE A 232 14.82 -4.21 -22.51
C PHE A 232 13.70 -4.22 -23.57
N ALA A 233 13.15 -3.04 -23.92
CA ALA A 233 12.14 -2.86 -24.97
C ALA A 233 12.80 -2.70 -26.34
#